data_AF-A0A9D5BF65-F1
#
_entry.id   AF-A0A9D5BF65-F1
#
_cell.length_a   1.000
_cell.length_b   1.000
_cell.length_c   1.000
_cell.angle_alpha   90.00
_cell.angle_beta   90.00
_cell.angle_gamma   90.00
#
_symmetry.space_group_name_H-M   'P 1'
#
loop_
_entity.id
_entity.type
_entity.pdbx_description
1 polymer ?
#
loop_
_entity_poly.entity_id
_entity_poly.type
_entity_poly.pdbx_seq_one_letter_code
_entity_poly.pdbx_strand_id
1 'polypeptide(L)'
;MDRRCCNCYKDLLPFMVLVGNECIITGVYTLFKAATLQGMSKYVFVAYSYTVSTILLLPFYFFYTRSVFRSRVVPKLSFSILFKIALLGVVGCSAQFLAYAGISYSSPTLSSAIGNLIPAFTFILAVICRMEKIAIKSRTTQAKVWGSIISISGAFIVTFYKGKSITITHNSSFFHLQQPNHILTSVDTNWAIGGLLLTVSNILLTIWFVAQVHFLFANIEIYNRYFTLKMCLVSDICKVDTDTIHVIS
;
A
#
# COMPACT_ATOMS: atom_id res chain seq x y z
N MET A 1 -5.10 -14.01 38.10
CA MET A 1 -4.70 -14.62 36.81
C MET A 1 -4.62 -13.62 35.65
N ASP A 2 -4.95 -12.33 35.84
CA ASP A 2 -5.12 -11.35 34.74
C ASP A 2 -3.88 -10.75 34.09
N ARG A 3 -2.74 -10.59 34.80
CA ARG A 3 -1.55 -9.94 34.21
C ARG A 3 -0.94 -10.72 33.03
N ARG A 4 -1.06 -12.05 33.03
CA ARG A 4 -0.57 -12.91 31.93
C ARG A 4 -1.44 -12.81 30.68
N CYS A 5 -2.76 -12.71 30.84
CA CYS A 5 -3.69 -12.56 29.72
C CYS A 5 -3.57 -11.17 29.08
N CYS A 6 -3.41 -10.12 29.90
CA CYS A 6 -3.19 -8.75 29.43
C CYS A 6 -1.86 -8.59 28.67
N ASN A 7 -0.79 -9.29 29.08
CA ASN A 7 0.47 -9.33 28.33
C ASN A 7 0.35 -10.12 27.02
N CYS A 8 -0.29 -11.29 27.05
CA CYS A 8 -0.51 -12.10 25.84
C CYS A 8 -1.32 -11.33 24.78
N TYR A 9 -2.36 -10.59 25.20
CA TYR A 9 -3.12 -9.73 24.30
C TYR A 9 -2.26 -8.62 23.68
N LYS A 10 -1.39 -7.96 24.46
CA LYS A 10 -0.48 -6.93 23.95
C LYS A 10 0.54 -7.46 22.95
N ASP A 11 0.99 -8.70 23.13
CA ASP A 11 1.94 -9.36 22.22
C ASP A 11 1.24 -9.91 20.97
N LEU A 12 -0.02 -10.34 21.08
CA LEU A 12 -0.83 -10.87 19.96
C LEU A 12 -1.45 -9.79 19.08
N LEU A 13 -1.81 -8.63 19.67
CA LEU A 13 -2.41 -7.51 18.96
C LEU A 13 -1.63 -7.08 17.69
N PRO A 14 -0.31 -6.84 17.73
CA PRO A 14 0.43 -6.44 16.53
C PRO A 14 0.40 -7.51 15.43
N PHE A 15 0.36 -8.80 15.80
CA PHE A 15 0.23 -9.89 14.83
C PHE A 15 -1.14 -9.88 14.16
N MET A 16 -2.21 -9.75 14.93
CA MET A 16 -3.58 -9.67 14.40
C MET A 16 -3.77 -8.45 13.48
N VAL A 17 -3.20 -7.30 13.86
CA VAL A 17 -3.22 -6.08 13.04
C VAL A 17 -2.45 -6.28 11.74
N LEU A 18 -1.27 -6.93 11.77
CA LEU A 18 -0.47 -7.21 10.59
C LEU A 18 -1.21 -8.12 9.60
N VAL A 19 -1.75 -9.24 10.09
CA VAL A 19 -2.51 -10.20 9.26
C VAL A 19 -3.77 -9.53 8.69
N GLY A 20 -4.52 -8.81 9.52
CA GLY A 20 -5.71 -8.08 9.09
C GLY A 20 -5.38 -7.03 8.01
N ASN A 21 -4.28 -6.29 8.18
CA ASN A 21 -3.84 -5.31 7.19
C ASN A 21 -3.51 -5.95 5.84
N GLU A 22 -2.78 -7.07 5.83
CA GLU A 22 -2.47 -7.78 4.58
C GLU A 22 -3.71 -8.35 3.88
N CYS A 23 -4.66 -8.88 4.66
CA CYS A 23 -5.95 -9.34 4.13
C CYS A 23 -6.73 -8.19 3.46
N ILE A 24 -6.76 -7.01 4.10
CA ILE A 24 -7.43 -5.82 3.55
C ILE A 24 -6.75 -5.37 2.25
N ILE A 25 -5.42 -5.21 2.26
CA ILE A 25 -4.65 -4.77 1.08
C ILE A 25 -4.86 -5.73 -0.09
N THR A 26 -4.69 -7.04 0.15
CA THR A 26 -4.84 -8.06 -0.89
C THR A 26 -6.28 -8.14 -1.40
N GLY A 27 -7.27 -7.98 -0.51
CA GLY A 27 -8.68 -7.90 -0.88
C GLY A 27 -8.98 -6.73 -1.79
N VAL A 28 -8.47 -5.53 -1.45
CA VAL A 28 -8.62 -4.32 -2.28
C VAL A 28 -7.95 -4.48 -3.65
N TYR A 29 -6.76 -5.07 -3.73
CA TYR A 29 -6.09 -5.31 -5.01
C TYR A 29 -6.82 -6.35 -5.87
N THR A 30 -7.38 -7.38 -5.25
CA THR A 30 -8.23 -8.37 -5.93
C THR A 30 -9.50 -7.73 -6.47
N LEU A 31 -10.18 -6.91 -5.65
CA LEU A 31 -11.37 -6.18 -6.07
C LEU A 31 -11.07 -5.19 -7.20
N PHE A 32 -9.95 -4.47 -7.11
CA PHE A 32 -9.46 -3.58 -8.17
C PHE A 32 -9.25 -4.35 -9.48
N LYS A 33 -8.58 -5.51 -9.43
CA LYS A 33 -8.36 -6.34 -10.61
C LYS A 33 -9.69 -6.85 -11.18
N ALA A 34 -10.61 -7.32 -10.35
CA ALA A 34 -11.93 -7.78 -10.78
C ALA A 34 -12.73 -6.67 -11.47
N ALA A 35 -12.73 -5.46 -10.90
CA ALA A 35 -13.47 -4.33 -11.45
C ALA A 35 -12.87 -3.80 -12.78
N THR A 36 -11.54 -3.75 -12.88
CA THR A 36 -10.86 -3.37 -14.13
C THR A 36 -11.06 -4.40 -15.24
N LEU A 37 -11.17 -5.69 -14.91
CA LEU A 37 -11.55 -6.73 -15.87
C LEU A 37 -12.99 -6.57 -16.40
N GLN A 38 -13.88 -5.96 -15.62
CA GLN A 38 -15.25 -5.60 -16.05
C GLN A 38 -15.31 -4.26 -16.81
N GLY A 39 -14.15 -3.67 -17.15
CA GLY A 39 -14.06 -2.42 -17.90
C GLY A 39 -14.10 -1.15 -17.03
N MET A 40 -14.08 -1.27 -15.70
CA MET A 40 -14.06 -0.08 -14.84
C MET A 40 -12.70 0.64 -14.89
N SER A 41 -12.73 1.95 -15.08
CA SER A 41 -11.52 2.77 -15.06
C SER A 41 -10.86 2.78 -13.68
N LYS A 42 -9.53 2.74 -13.64
CA LYS A 42 -8.71 2.81 -12.42
C LYS A 42 -9.01 4.05 -11.57
N TYR A 43 -9.30 5.18 -12.22
CA TYR A 43 -9.61 6.44 -11.55
C TYR A 43 -10.94 6.37 -10.79
N VAL A 44 -11.94 5.75 -11.42
CA VAL A 44 -13.27 5.53 -10.82
C VAL A 44 -13.17 4.61 -9.61
N PHE A 45 -12.38 3.52 -9.69
CA PHE A 45 -12.15 2.63 -8.54
C PHE A 45 -11.54 3.38 -7.35
N VAL A 46 -10.54 4.21 -7.63
CA VAL A 46 -9.87 5.03 -6.61
C VAL A 46 -10.88 6.00 -5.98
N ALA A 47 -11.67 6.72 -6.79
CA ALA A 47 -12.69 7.65 -6.30
C ALA A 47 -13.69 6.99 -5.34
N TYR A 48 -14.24 5.84 -5.71
CA TYR A 48 -15.16 5.08 -4.85
C TYR A 48 -14.50 4.62 -3.56
N SER A 49 -13.29 4.04 -3.66
CA SER A 49 -12.56 3.52 -2.49
C SER A 49 -12.29 4.61 -1.46
N TYR A 50 -11.86 5.79 -1.91
CA TYR A 50 -11.60 6.93 -1.03
C TYR A 50 -12.87 7.56 -0.47
N THR A 51 -13.96 7.61 -1.24
CA THR A 51 -15.26 8.09 -0.77
C THR A 51 -15.81 7.21 0.35
N VAL A 52 -15.84 5.88 0.14
CA VAL A 52 -16.29 4.92 1.15
C VAL A 52 -15.42 5.00 2.41
N SER A 53 -14.09 5.05 2.23
CA SER A 53 -13.17 5.14 3.35
C SER A 53 -13.35 6.44 4.14
N THR A 54 -13.64 7.55 3.47
CA THR A 54 -13.93 8.83 4.12
C THR A 54 -15.22 8.76 4.93
N ILE A 55 -16.30 8.23 4.38
CA ILE A 55 -17.58 8.08 5.08
C ILE A 55 -17.43 7.20 6.34
N LEU A 56 -16.64 6.12 6.25
CA LEU A 56 -16.39 5.21 7.36
C LEU A 56 -15.49 5.84 8.44
N LEU A 57 -14.44 6.57 8.06
CA LEU A 57 -13.47 7.15 8.99
C LEU A 57 -13.93 8.49 9.58
N LEU A 58 -14.81 9.23 8.91
CA LEU A 58 -15.35 10.51 9.37
C LEU A 58 -15.98 10.45 10.77
N PRO A 59 -16.89 9.51 11.10
CA PRO A 59 -17.47 9.42 12.44
C PRO A 59 -16.40 9.08 13.49
N PHE A 60 -15.49 8.16 13.18
CA PHE A 60 -14.40 7.78 14.08
C PHE A 60 -13.49 8.97 14.39
N TYR A 61 -13.13 9.74 13.36
CA TYR A 61 -12.39 10.98 13.50
C TYR A 61 -13.11 11.98 14.40
N PHE A 62 -14.42 12.18 14.22
CA PHE A 62 -15.19 13.14 15.03
C PHE A 62 -15.23 12.75 16.52
N PHE A 63 -15.49 11.48 16.84
CA PHE A 63 -15.48 10.99 18.23
C PHE A 63 -14.10 11.07 18.87
N TYR A 64 -13.05 10.64 18.15
CA TYR A 64 -11.69 10.65 18.66
C TYR A 64 -11.15 12.08 18.84
N THR A 65 -11.46 12.96 17.88
CA THR A 65 -11.11 14.38 17.95
C THR A 65 -11.81 15.04 19.14
N ARG A 66 -13.11 14.81 19.35
CA ARG A 66 -13.81 15.36 20.53
C ARG A 66 -13.17 14.94 21.87
N SER A 67 -12.66 13.70 21.94
CA SER A 67 -11.98 13.18 23.14
C SER A 67 -10.55 13.73 23.32
N VAL A 68 -9.78 13.90 22.24
CA VAL A 68 -8.35 14.27 22.29
C VAL A 68 -8.13 15.79 22.21
N PHE A 69 -8.90 16.51 21.40
CA PHE A 69 -8.75 17.95 21.18
C PHE A 69 -9.18 18.80 22.39
N ARG A 70 -9.88 18.22 23.37
CA ARG A 70 -10.28 18.90 24.60
C ARG A 70 -9.08 19.28 25.50
N SER A 71 -7.89 18.73 25.23
CA SER A 71 -6.76 18.82 26.17
C SER A 71 -5.48 19.43 25.61
N ARG A 72 -5.38 19.83 24.32
CA ARG A 72 -4.08 20.21 23.74
C ARG A 72 -4.11 21.41 22.80
N VAL A 73 -3.08 22.25 22.94
CA VAL A 73 -2.82 23.44 22.11
C VAL A 73 -2.25 22.97 20.77
N VAL A 74 -3.01 23.17 19.70
CA VAL A 74 -2.64 22.74 18.34
C VAL A 74 -1.42 23.53 17.85
N PRO A 75 -0.33 22.87 17.41
CA PRO A 75 0.80 23.57 16.82
C PRO A 75 0.39 24.31 15.55
N LYS A 76 0.83 25.56 15.39
CA LYS A 76 0.60 26.34 14.15
C LYS A 76 1.28 25.63 12.97
N LEU A 77 0.54 25.38 11.90
CA LEU A 77 1.08 24.79 10.67
C LEU A 77 2.05 25.80 10.02
N SER A 78 3.35 25.50 10.09
CA SER A 78 4.37 26.26 9.35
C SER A 78 4.42 25.82 7.89
N PHE A 79 4.75 26.75 6.99
CA PHE A 79 4.93 26.47 5.55
C PHE A 79 5.91 25.32 5.28
N SER A 80 6.99 25.22 6.06
CA SER A 80 7.95 24.12 5.94
C SER A 80 7.33 22.74 6.22
N ILE A 81 6.37 22.67 7.15
CA ILE A 81 5.66 21.43 7.49
C ILE A 81 4.68 21.07 6.38
N LEU A 82 3.96 22.07 5.85
CA LEU A 82 3.07 21.87 4.70
C LEU A 82 3.83 21.34 3.49
N PHE A 83 5.00 21.89 3.19
CA PHE A 83 5.84 21.41 2.09
C PHE A 83 6.29 19.96 2.30
N LYS A 84 6.72 19.58 3.51
CA LYS A 84 7.07 18.19 3.85
C LYS A 84 5.87 17.26 3.71
N ILE A 85 4.69 17.69 4.16
CA ILE A 85 3.44 16.93 4.01
C ILE A 85 3.07 16.76 2.54
N ALA A 86 3.23 17.79 1.71
CA ALA A 86 2.94 17.72 0.28
C ALA A 86 3.91 16.79 -0.45
N LEU A 87 5.21 16.90 -0.18
CA LEU A 87 6.23 16.00 -0.71
C LEU A 87 5.99 14.55 -0.29
N LEU A 88 5.54 14.35 0.95
CA LEU A 88 4.98 13.08 1.36
C LEU A 88 3.78 12.82 0.41
N GLY A 89 2.62 13.45 0.54
CA GLY A 89 1.45 13.22 -0.34
C GLY A 89 1.74 12.75 -1.78
N VAL A 90 2.58 13.47 -2.52
CA VAL A 90 3.08 13.11 -3.86
C VAL A 90 3.73 11.73 -3.94
N VAL A 91 4.76 11.43 -3.12
CA VAL A 91 5.45 10.12 -3.14
C VAL A 91 4.48 8.96 -2.90
N GLY A 92 3.55 9.13 -1.94
CA GLY A 92 2.56 8.11 -1.62
C GLY A 92 1.55 7.90 -2.76
N CYS A 93 1.06 8.99 -3.35
CA CYS A 93 0.16 8.92 -4.51
C CYS A 93 0.85 8.28 -5.72
N SER A 94 2.09 8.64 -6.02
CA SER A 94 2.87 8.03 -7.09
C SER A 94 3.07 6.53 -6.86
N ALA A 95 3.44 6.11 -5.65
CA ALA A 95 3.58 4.70 -5.31
C ALA A 95 2.27 3.93 -5.56
N GLN A 96 1.13 4.48 -5.13
CA GLN A 96 -0.18 3.84 -5.30
C GLN A 96 -0.60 3.77 -6.78
N PHE A 97 -0.37 4.82 -7.56
CA PHE A 97 -0.70 4.81 -8.98
C PHE A 97 0.13 3.77 -9.75
N LEU A 98 1.44 3.68 -9.46
CA LEU A 98 2.31 2.65 -10.02
C LEU A 98 1.87 1.24 -9.58
N ALA A 99 1.37 1.07 -8.35
CA ALA A 99 0.83 -0.22 -7.90
C ALA A 99 -0.38 -0.65 -8.73
N TYR A 100 -1.37 0.24 -8.91
CA TYR A 100 -2.55 -0.06 -9.71
C TYR A 100 -2.22 -0.29 -11.19
N ALA A 101 -1.30 0.50 -11.76
CA ALA A 101 -0.81 0.26 -13.11
C ALA A 101 -0.13 -1.12 -13.21
N GLY A 102 0.75 -1.45 -12.27
CA GLY A 102 1.43 -2.73 -12.21
C GLY A 102 0.46 -3.92 -12.07
N ILE A 103 -0.55 -3.82 -11.21
CA ILE A 103 -1.60 -4.85 -11.06
C ILE A 103 -2.45 -4.97 -12.33
N SER A 104 -2.71 -3.87 -13.04
CA SER A 104 -3.46 -3.89 -14.30
C SER A 104 -2.75 -4.75 -15.35
N TYR A 105 -1.43 -4.64 -15.46
CA TYR A 105 -0.61 -5.45 -16.37
C TYR A 105 -0.25 -6.85 -15.82
N SER A 106 -0.43 -7.09 -14.52
CA SER A 106 -0.07 -8.36 -13.86
C SER A 106 -1.21 -8.91 -13.00
N SER A 107 -0.93 -9.33 -11.76
CA SER A 107 -1.91 -9.93 -10.85
C SER A 107 -1.78 -9.41 -9.42
N PRO A 108 -2.87 -9.42 -8.63
CA PRO A 108 -2.82 -9.13 -7.20
C PRO A 108 -1.84 -10.03 -6.44
N THR A 109 -1.73 -11.31 -6.85
CA THR A 109 -0.78 -12.26 -6.26
C THR A 109 0.67 -11.84 -6.50
N LEU A 110 1.01 -11.37 -7.70
CA LEU A 110 2.36 -10.83 -7.96
C LEU A 110 2.64 -9.60 -7.11
N SER A 111 1.66 -8.71 -6.97
CA SER A 111 1.77 -7.53 -6.08
C SER A 111 2.00 -7.93 -4.63
N SER A 112 1.32 -8.95 -4.12
CA SER A 112 1.53 -9.48 -2.76
C SER A 112 2.91 -10.13 -2.62
N ALA A 113 3.35 -10.90 -3.62
CA ALA A 113 4.68 -11.51 -3.63
C ALA A 113 5.81 -10.48 -3.57
N ILE A 114 5.72 -9.42 -4.38
CA ILE A 114 6.69 -8.30 -4.35
C ILE A 114 6.54 -7.49 -3.04
N GLY A 115 5.32 -7.33 -2.54
CA GLY A 115 5.03 -6.70 -1.24
C GLY A 115 5.72 -7.38 -0.05
N ASN A 116 5.94 -8.69 -0.12
CA ASN A 116 6.72 -9.40 0.89
C ASN A 116 8.16 -8.90 1.00
N LEU A 117 8.70 -8.16 0.03
CA LEU A 117 10.04 -7.56 0.08
C LEU A 117 10.10 -6.24 0.87
N ILE A 118 8.96 -5.65 1.25
CA ILE A 118 8.92 -4.38 1.99
C ILE A 118 9.78 -4.40 3.28
N PRO A 119 9.74 -5.44 4.13
CA PRO A 119 10.59 -5.50 5.32
C PRO A 119 12.09 -5.45 4.99
N ALA A 120 12.52 -6.16 3.94
CA ALA A 120 13.90 -6.17 3.48
C ALA A 120 14.33 -4.80 2.95
N PHE A 121 13.53 -4.17 2.08
CA PHE A 121 13.82 -2.81 1.60
C PHE A 121 13.84 -1.80 2.74
N THR A 122 12.92 -1.91 3.70
CA THR A 122 12.84 -1.01 4.86
C THR A 122 14.09 -1.12 5.71
N PHE A 123 14.58 -2.33 5.96
CA PHE A 123 15.82 -2.54 6.71
C PHE A 123 17.04 -1.96 5.98
N ILE A 124 17.18 -2.22 4.68
CA ILE A 124 18.26 -1.66 3.86
C ILE A 124 18.22 -0.12 3.89
N LEU A 125 17.05 0.47 3.69
CA LEU A 125 16.91 1.93 3.69
C LEU A 125 17.19 2.54 5.07
N ALA A 126 16.76 1.90 6.16
CA ALA A 126 17.06 2.34 7.51
C ALA A 126 18.57 2.33 7.82
N VAL A 127 19.32 1.36 7.27
CA VAL A 127 20.78 1.32 7.35
C VAL A 127 21.41 2.46 6.54
N ILE A 128 21.00 2.66 5.28
CA ILE A 128 21.53 3.71 4.40
C ILE A 128 21.28 5.10 4.99
N CYS A 129 20.07 5.33 5.51
CA CYS A 129 19.69 6.58 6.18
C CYS A 129 20.35 6.74 7.57
N ARG A 130 21.20 5.79 8.01
CA ARG A 130 21.87 5.79 9.32
C ARG A 130 20.90 5.87 10.51
N MET A 131 19.64 5.47 10.30
CA MET A 131 18.66 5.37 11.39
C MET A 131 18.97 4.18 12.29
N GLU A 132 19.47 3.10 11.70
CA GLU A 132 19.83 1.88 12.42
C GLU A 132 21.35 1.80 12.58
N LYS A 133 21.83 1.70 13.82
CA LYS A 133 23.22 1.30 14.09
C LYS A 133 23.31 -0.22 14.02
N ILE A 134 24.05 -0.74 13.05
CA ILE A 134 24.27 -2.19 12.93
C ILE A 134 25.18 -2.64 14.07
N ALA A 135 24.57 -3.12 15.14
CA ALA A 135 25.28 -3.86 16.19
C ALA A 135 25.08 -5.35 15.91
N ILE A 136 26.06 -6.00 15.27
CA ILE A 136 25.93 -7.40 14.79
C ILE A 136 25.58 -8.37 15.93
N LYS A 137 26.00 -8.09 17.18
CA LYS A 137 25.63 -8.90 18.36
C LYS A 137 24.26 -8.56 18.98
N SER A 138 23.59 -7.50 18.52
CA SER A 138 22.28 -7.10 19.05
C SER A 138 21.18 -8.06 18.57
N ARG A 139 20.35 -8.54 19.50
CA ARG A 139 19.18 -9.37 19.18
C ARG A 139 18.21 -8.67 18.23
N THR A 140 18.08 -7.34 18.32
CA THR A 140 17.20 -6.54 17.45
C THR A 140 17.72 -6.51 16.02
N THR A 141 19.03 -6.27 15.83
CA THR A 141 19.64 -6.26 14.49
C THR A 141 19.58 -7.65 13.87
N GLN A 142 19.84 -8.71 14.65
CA GLN A 142 19.71 -10.10 14.20
C GLN A 142 18.27 -10.44 13.79
N ALA A 143 17.27 -10.04 14.58
CA ALA A 143 15.86 -10.25 14.23
C ALA A 143 15.47 -9.54 12.92
N LYS A 144 15.97 -8.33 12.67
CA LYS A 144 15.74 -7.60 11.41
C LYS A 144 16.40 -8.27 10.21
N VAL A 145 17.61 -8.80 10.37
CA VAL A 145 18.32 -9.55 9.31
C VAL A 145 17.57 -10.84 8.98
N TRP A 146 17.26 -11.67 9.98
CA TRP A 146 16.50 -12.91 9.78
C TRP A 146 15.11 -12.64 9.20
N GLY A 147 14.42 -11.60 9.68
CA GLY A 147 13.15 -11.16 9.12
C GLY A 147 13.26 -10.79 7.65
N SER A 148 14.34 -10.10 7.24
CA SER A 148 14.59 -9.74 5.84
C SER A 148 14.87 -10.97 4.97
N ILE A 149 15.66 -11.93 5.47
CA ILE A 149 15.94 -13.19 4.75
C ILE A 149 14.64 -13.98 4.53
N ILE A 150 13.85 -14.16 5.59
CA ILE A 150 12.56 -14.86 5.53
C ILE A 150 11.60 -14.16 4.55
N SER A 151 11.57 -12.83 4.59
CA SER A 151 10.79 -11.98 3.67
C SER A 151 11.15 -12.21 2.20
N ILE A 152 12.45 -12.18 1.87
CA ILE A 152 12.96 -12.45 0.51
C ILE A 152 12.65 -13.88 0.08
N SER A 153 12.91 -14.86 0.95
CA SER A 153 12.58 -16.26 0.67
C SER A 153 11.09 -16.47 0.41
N GLY A 154 10.23 -15.83 1.20
CA GLY A 154 8.78 -15.88 1.02
C GLY A 154 8.33 -15.30 -0.34
N ALA A 155 8.90 -14.17 -0.76
CA ALA A 155 8.64 -13.58 -2.07
C ALA A 155 9.02 -14.53 -3.22
N PHE A 156 10.20 -15.15 -3.13
CA PHE A 156 10.65 -16.14 -4.12
C PHE A 156 9.77 -17.38 -4.15
N ILE A 157 9.38 -17.91 -2.98
CA ILE A 157 8.46 -19.06 -2.92
C ILE A 157 7.14 -18.71 -3.61
N VAL A 158 6.50 -17.59 -3.28
CA VAL A 158 5.23 -17.19 -3.92
C VAL A 158 5.39 -16.99 -5.43
N THR A 159 6.52 -16.46 -5.88
CA THR A 159 6.79 -16.22 -7.31
C THR A 159 7.07 -17.50 -8.09
N PHE A 160 7.84 -18.43 -7.52
CA PHE A 160 8.24 -19.68 -8.19
C PHE A 160 7.27 -20.83 -7.94
N TYR A 161 6.38 -20.72 -6.95
CA TYR A 161 5.36 -21.72 -6.71
C TYR A 161 4.35 -21.72 -7.84
N LYS A 162 4.52 -22.66 -8.78
CA LYS A 162 3.53 -22.96 -9.82
C LYS A 162 2.32 -23.64 -9.21
N GLY A 163 1.44 -22.86 -8.59
CA GLY A 163 0.08 -23.28 -8.26
C GLY A 163 -0.77 -23.38 -9.53
N LYS A 164 -1.70 -24.33 -9.59
CA LYS A 164 -2.69 -24.43 -10.67
C LYS A 164 -3.44 -23.09 -10.77
N SER A 165 -3.33 -22.39 -11.89
CA SER A 165 -4.10 -21.18 -12.15
C SER A 165 -5.58 -21.54 -12.07
N ILE A 166 -6.26 -21.04 -11.04
CA ILE A 166 -7.72 -21.08 -10.96
C ILE A 166 -8.22 -19.97 -11.89
N THR A 167 -8.06 -20.20 -13.19
CA THR A 167 -8.70 -19.37 -14.20
C THR A 167 -10.18 -19.64 -14.08
N ILE A 168 -10.91 -18.80 -13.35
CA ILE A 168 -12.36 -18.75 -13.45
C ILE A 168 -12.63 -18.17 -14.83
N THR A 169 -12.75 -19.07 -15.81
CA THR A 169 -13.16 -18.76 -17.18
C THR A 169 -14.57 -18.21 -17.11
N HIS A 170 -14.71 -16.88 -17.12
CA HIS A 170 -15.96 -16.27 -17.53
C HIS A 170 -16.05 -16.48 -19.04
N ASN A 171 -16.94 -17.39 -19.46
CA ASN A 171 -17.33 -17.54 -20.85
C ASN A 171 -17.96 -16.22 -21.33
N SER A 172 -17.16 -15.35 -21.93
CA SER A 172 -17.65 -14.42 -22.94
C SER A 172 -17.17 -14.94 -24.27
N SER A 173 -18.03 -15.74 -24.90
CA SER A 173 -17.98 -16.01 -26.33
C SER A 173 -17.85 -14.66 -27.04
N PHE A 174 -16.75 -14.42 -27.78
CA PHE A 174 -16.76 -13.67 -29.04
C PHE A 174 -15.38 -13.76 -29.72
N PHE A 175 -15.43 -14.31 -30.94
CA PHE A 175 -14.47 -14.29 -32.05
C PHE A 175 -13.14 -15.07 -31.98
N HIS A 176 -13.20 -16.19 -32.69
CA HIS A 176 -12.13 -17.00 -33.24
C HIS A 176 -11.39 -16.25 -34.35
N LEU A 177 -10.10 -15.93 -34.17
CA LEU A 177 -9.13 -15.83 -35.27
C LEU A 177 -7.73 -16.28 -34.80
N GLN A 178 -7.15 -17.18 -35.58
CA GLN A 178 -5.88 -17.88 -35.37
C GLN A 178 -4.66 -16.94 -35.46
N GLN A 179 -3.79 -16.94 -34.44
CA GLN A 179 -2.32 -16.88 -34.61
C GLN A 179 -1.58 -17.28 -33.31
N PRO A 180 -0.79 -18.38 -33.23
CA PRO A 180 -0.31 -18.89 -31.93
C PRO A 180 1.03 -18.32 -31.43
N ASN A 181 1.77 -17.51 -32.20
CA ASN A 181 3.17 -17.17 -31.86
C ASN A 181 3.41 -15.73 -31.37
N HIS A 182 2.45 -14.81 -31.48
CA HIS A 182 2.59 -13.42 -31.01
C HIS A 182 1.87 -13.10 -29.68
N ILE A 183 1.02 -14.02 -29.21
CA ILE A 183 0.28 -13.86 -27.94
C ILE A 183 1.18 -14.21 -26.74
N LEU A 184 2.04 -15.23 -26.89
CA LEU A 184 2.91 -15.66 -25.79
C LEU A 184 3.97 -14.60 -25.44
N THR A 185 4.58 -13.97 -26.45
CA THR A 185 5.58 -12.90 -26.27
C THR A 185 4.97 -11.59 -25.74
N SER A 186 3.72 -11.27 -26.11
CA SER A 186 3.02 -10.08 -25.61
C SER A 186 2.47 -10.25 -24.18
N VAL A 187 2.05 -11.47 -23.80
CA VAL A 187 1.62 -11.76 -22.42
C VAL A 187 2.81 -11.72 -21.45
N ASP A 188 3.96 -12.29 -21.83
CA ASP A 188 5.16 -12.30 -20.98
C ASP A 188 5.78 -10.90 -20.80
N THR A 189 5.77 -10.06 -21.85
CA THR A 189 6.28 -8.68 -21.78
C THR A 189 5.39 -7.78 -20.92
N ASN A 190 4.07 -7.87 -21.05
CA ASN A 190 3.14 -7.12 -20.21
C ASN A 190 3.26 -7.52 -18.73
N TRP A 191 3.40 -8.81 -18.45
CA TRP A 191 3.59 -9.29 -17.08
C TRP A 191 4.91 -8.78 -16.46
N ALA A 192 6.00 -8.80 -17.23
CA ALA A 192 7.29 -8.26 -16.79
C ALA A 192 7.24 -6.74 -16.51
N ILE A 193 6.54 -5.97 -17.37
CA ILE A 193 6.28 -4.55 -17.14
C ILE A 193 5.48 -4.35 -15.84
N GLY A 194 4.47 -5.19 -15.60
CA GLY A 194 3.70 -5.19 -14.36
C GLY A 194 4.58 -5.42 -13.12
N GLY A 195 5.47 -6.41 -13.17
CA GLY A 195 6.44 -6.69 -12.09
C GLY A 195 7.43 -5.54 -11.85
N LEU A 196 7.92 -4.90 -12.91
CA LEU A 196 8.81 -3.73 -12.79
C LEU A 196 8.09 -2.54 -12.13
N LEU A 197 6.88 -2.21 -12.59
CA LEU A 197 6.06 -1.14 -12.01
C LEU A 197 5.75 -1.40 -10.52
N LEU A 198 5.44 -2.65 -10.16
CA LEU A 198 5.22 -3.06 -8.77
C LEU A 198 6.47 -2.96 -7.92
N THR A 199 7.64 -3.29 -8.47
CA THR A 199 8.92 -3.16 -7.76
C THR A 199 9.24 -1.69 -7.47
N VAL A 200 9.09 -0.82 -8.46
CA VAL A 200 9.27 0.64 -8.29
C VAL A 200 8.26 1.19 -7.27
N SER A 201 7.00 0.76 -7.35
CA SER A 201 5.96 1.11 -6.37
C SER A 201 6.36 0.72 -4.95
N ASN A 202 6.88 -0.50 -4.74
CA ASN A 202 7.30 -0.98 -3.42
C ASN A 202 8.50 -0.23 -2.85
N ILE A 203 9.45 0.18 -3.70
CA ILE A 203 10.58 1.03 -3.28
C ILE A 203 10.06 2.41 -2.85
N LEU A 204 9.19 3.03 -3.64
CA LEU A 204 8.57 4.32 -3.28
C LEU A 204 7.74 4.21 -1.99
N LEU A 205 6.99 3.11 -1.82
CA LEU A 205 6.23 2.82 -0.60
C LEU A 205 7.13 2.56 0.61
N THR A 206 8.33 2.02 0.40
CA THR A 206 9.31 1.86 1.48
C THR A 206 9.89 3.21 1.91
N ILE A 207 10.27 4.05 0.94
CA ILE A 207 10.73 5.42 1.19
C ILE A 207 9.64 6.22 1.92
N TRP A 208 8.40 6.04 1.49
CA TRP A 208 7.21 6.58 2.14
C TRP A 208 7.15 6.25 3.62
N PHE A 209 7.17 4.96 3.97
CA PHE A 209 7.05 4.52 5.34
C PHE A 209 8.20 5.05 6.21
N VAL A 210 9.44 5.01 5.71
CA VAL A 210 10.60 5.52 6.45
C VAL A 210 10.51 7.03 6.68
N ALA A 211 10.10 7.80 5.68
CA ALA A 211 9.88 9.24 5.81
C ALA A 211 8.72 9.55 6.77
N GLN A 212 7.65 8.77 6.71
CA GLN A 212 6.48 8.90 7.57
C GLN A 212 6.82 8.62 9.04
N VAL A 213 7.63 7.60 9.33
CA VAL A 213 8.09 7.28 10.70
C VAL A 213 8.94 8.40 11.27
N HIS A 214 9.88 8.97 10.48
CA HIS A 214 10.63 10.15 10.90
C HIS A 214 9.74 11.35 11.20
N PHE A 215 8.76 11.61 10.34
CA PHE A 215 7.83 12.71 10.53
C PHE A 215 6.96 12.51 11.78
N LEU A 216 6.50 11.27 12.02
CA LEU A 216 5.72 10.89 13.21
C LEU A 216 6.52 11.10 14.50
N PHE A 217 7.77 10.65 14.56
CA PHE A 217 8.63 10.84 15.74
C PHE A 217 8.85 12.32 16.07
N ALA A 218 8.93 13.18 15.05
CA ALA A 218 9.08 14.62 15.26
C ALA A 218 7.75 15.31 15.65
N ASN A 219 6.60 14.82 15.18
CA ASN A 219 5.32 15.52 15.27
C ASN A 219 4.10 14.57 15.36
N ILE A 220 3.95 13.87 16.49
CA ILE A 220 2.85 12.92 16.73
C ILE A 220 1.44 13.53 16.50
N GLU A 221 1.26 14.82 16.81
CA GLU A 221 -0.05 15.48 16.64
C GLU A 221 -0.36 15.86 15.19
N ILE A 222 0.67 16.11 14.38
CA ILE A 222 0.52 16.44 12.96
C ILE A 222 0.22 15.18 12.15
N TYR A 223 0.64 14.01 12.62
CA TYR A 223 0.35 12.73 11.98
C TYR A 223 -1.15 12.40 11.88
N ASN A 224 -1.93 12.65 12.93
CA ASN A 224 -3.39 12.44 12.88
C ASN A 224 -4.07 13.37 11.87
N ARG A 225 -3.54 14.58 11.71
CA ARG A 225 -3.99 15.56 10.72
C ARG A 225 -3.52 15.20 9.30
N TYR A 226 -2.32 14.64 9.18
CA TYR A 226 -1.77 14.09 7.94
C TYR A 226 -2.61 12.91 7.41
N PHE A 227 -3.02 11.99 8.28
CA PHE A 227 -3.92 10.89 7.93
C PHE A 227 -5.25 11.43 7.39
N THR A 228 -5.80 12.47 8.02
CA THR A 228 -7.03 13.15 7.57
C THR A 228 -6.83 13.89 6.24
N LEU A 229 -5.70 14.60 6.07
CA LEU A 229 -5.37 15.33 4.84
C LEU A 229 -5.09 14.38 3.66
N LYS A 230 -4.51 13.21 3.90
CA LYS A 230 -4.34 12.17 2.87
C LYS A 230 -5.70 11.72 2.33
N MET A 231 -6.69 11.55 3.21
CA MET A 231 -8.06 11.18 2.81
C MET A 231 -8.75 12.30 2.02
N CYS A 232 -8.52 13.57 2.39
CA CYS A 232 -9.08 14.73 1.68
C CYS A 232 -8.42 14.99 0.32
N LEU A 233 -7.07 15.02 0.25
CA LEU A 233 -6.33 15.31 -0.99
C LEU A 233 -6.65 14.29 -2.09
N VAL A 234 -6.87 13.03 -1.75
CA VAL A 234 -7.22 12.02 -2.75
C VAL A 234 -8.69 12.13 -3.17
N SER A 235 -9.59 12.57 -2.28
CA SER A 235 -10.96 12.93 -2.68
C SER A 235 -10.99 14.12 -3.65
N ASP A 236 -10.11 15.12 -3.45
CA ASP A 236 -10.03 16.30 -4.33
C ASP A 236 -9.44 15.95 -5.71
N ILE A 237 -8.40 15.12 -5.76
CA ILE A 237 -7.87 14.60 -7.05
C ILE A 237 -8.95 13.79 -7.78
N CYS A 238 -9.76 13.01 -7.06
CA CYS A 238 -10.85 12.24 -7.67
C CYS A 238 -11.99 13.14 -8.19
N LYS A 239 -12.27 14.28 -7.54
CA LYS A 239 -13.22 15.27 -8.07
C LYS A 239 -12.73 15.85 -9.40
N VAL A 240 -11.46 16.24 -9.48
CA VAL A 240 -10.86 16.80 -10.70
C VAL A 240 -10.89 15.80 -11.87
N ASP A 241 -10.68 14.51 -11.61
CA ASP A 241 -10.73 13.47 -12.65
C ASP A 241 -12.17 13.13 -13.08
N THR A 242 -13.14 13.18 -12.15
CA THR A 242 -14.56 12.93 -12.46
C THR A 242 -15.14 14.02 -13.36
N ASP A 243 -14.73 15.27 -13.13
CA ASP A 243 -15.11 16.41 -13.98
C ASP A 243 -14.46 16.33 -15.36
N THR A 244 -13.26 15.73 -15.48
CA THR A 244 -12.57 15.56 -16.77
C THR A 244 -13.18 14.44 -17.62
N ILE A 245 -13.70 13.38 -17.02
CA ILE A 245 -14.39 12.28 -17.74
C ILE A 245 -15.73 12.75 -18.33
N HIS A 246 -16.42 13.69 -17.69
CA HIS A 246 -17.65 14.30 -18.23
C HIS A 246 -17.42 15.25 -19.41
N VAL A 247 -16.17 15.64 -19.70
CA VAL A 247 -15.83 16.53 -20.82
C VAL A 247 -15.36 15.74 -22.06
N ILE A 248 -15.12 14.43 -21.92
CA ILE A 248 -14.58 13.57 -23.00
C ILE A 248 -15.56 12.43 -23.39
N SER A 249 -16.75 12.34 -22.76
CA SER A 249 -17.85 11.48 -23.20
C SER A 249 -19.00 12.29 -23.78
#